data_AF-A0A2I1HAL8-F1
#
_entry.id   AF-A0A2I1HAL8-F1
#
_cell.length_a   1.000
_cell.length_b   1.000
_cell.length_c   1.000
_cell.angle_alpha   90.00
_cell.angle_beta   90.00
_cell.angle_gamma   90.00
#
_symmetry.space_group_name_H-M   'P 1'
#
loop_
_entity.id
_entity.type
_entity.pdbx_description
1 polymer ?
#
loop_
_entity_poly.entity_id
_entity_poly.type
_entity_poly.pdbx_seq_one_letter_code
_entity_poly.pdbx_strand_id
1 'polypeptide(L)'
;MEDYDIKIIVGKDPNIEEFNAHLTILSSKSIYFKNVFSSRWVKKENGIIIFYKSNISPLVFRVLIKHIYKGILSVENNEINLMDVFIAADELKLLEVYQQLENRFLDNKLNWKPKEIITALQHD
;
A
#
# COMPACT_ATOMS: atom_id res chain seq x y z
N MET A 1 -0.23 -17.97 -13.97
CA MET A 1 -1.62 -17.50 -13.93
C MET A 1 -1.71 -16.38 -14.93
N GLU A 2 -2.27 -16.67 -16.11
CA GLU A 2 -2.42 -15.69 -17.21
C GLU A 2 -3.80 -15.01 -17.23
N ASP A 3 -4.79 -15.55 -16.51
CA ASP A 3 -6.10 -14.92 -16.39
C ASP A 3 -6.08 -13.80 -15.34
N TYR A 4 -6.86 -12.75 -15.56
CA TYR A 4 -7.20 -11.71 -14.59
C TYR A 4 -8.66 -11.32 -14.80
N ASP A 5 -9.35 -10.95 -13.74
CA ASP A 5 -10.77 -10.57 -13.77
C ASP A 5 -11.00 -9.10 -13.37
N ILE A 6 -9.92 -8.38 -13.04
CA ILE A 6 -9.92 -6.97 -12.70
C ILE A 6 -8.65 -6.25 -13.19
N LYS A 7 -8.85 -5.03 -13.70
CA LYS A 7 -7.85 -3.99 -13.94
C LYS A 7 -7.99 -2.89 -12.91
N ILE A 8 -6.90 -2.57 -12.22
CA ILE A 8 -6.84 -1.49 -11.25
C ILE A 8 -6.00 -0.36 -11.83
N ILE A 9 -6.63 0.78 -12.08
CA ILE A 9 -6.00 2.00 -12.58
C ILE A 9 -5.64 2.89 -11.39
N VAL A 10 -4.35 3.08 -11.16
CA VAL A 10 -3.81 3.74 -9.97
C VAL A 10 -3.14 5.05 -10.33
N GLY A 11 -3.29 6.05 -9.47
CA GLY A 11 -2.64 7.35 -9.62
C GLY A 11 -3.48 8.37 -10.41
N LYS A 12 -2.83 9.49 -10.75
CA LYS A 12 -3.42 10.63 -11.48
C LYS A 12 -2.42 11.09 -12.52
N ASP A 13 -2.94 11.65 -13.61
CA ASP A 13 -2.11 12.18 -14.71
C ASP A 13 -1.03 13.14 -14.19
N PRO A 14 0.23 13.02 -14.66
CA PRO A 14 0.72 12.08 -15.68
C PRO A 14 1.15 10.70 -15.16
N ASN A 15 1.06 10.45 -13.85
CA ASN A 15 1.56 9.26 -13.18
C ASN A 15 0.45 8.23 -12.93
N ILE A 16 0.00 7.57 -14.00
CA ILE A 16 -1.02 6.52 -13.96
C ILE A 16 -0.39 5.18 -14.32
N GLU A 17 -0.79 4.12 -13.64
CA GLU A 17 -0.42 2.75 -14.00
C GLU A 17 -1.62 1.79 -13.89
N GLU A 18 -1.66 0.81 -14.79
CA GLU A 18 -2.64 -0.28 -14.79
C GLU A 18 -2.04 -1.53 -14.15
N PHE A 19 -2.81 -2.15 -13.25
CA PHE A 19 -2.48 -3.42 -12.60
C PHE A 19 -3.54 -4.47 -12.89
N ASN A 20 -3.14 -5.58 -13.51
CA ASN A 20 -3.98 -6.75 -13.68
C ASN A 20 -3.95 -7.59 -12.40
N ALA A 21 -5.12 -7.98 -11.89
CA ALA A 21 -5.22 -8.71 -10.64
C ALA A 21 -6.39 -9.72 -10.62
N HIS A 22 -6.49 -10.47 -9.53
CA HIS A 22 -7.59 -11.41 -9.28
C HIS A 22 -8.44 -10.95 -8.10
N LEU A 23 -9.74 -10.80 -8.32
CA LEU A 23 -10.71 -10.41 -7.29
C LEU A 23 -10.70 -11.35 -6.09
N THR A 24 -10.54 -12.65 -6.33
CA THR A 24 -10.51 -13.68 -5.29
C THR A 24 -9.33 -13.48 -4.34
N ILE A 25 -8.13 -13.24 -4.88
CA ILE A 25 -6.92 -12.98 -4.10
C ILE A 25 -7.07 -11.66 -3.34
N LEU A 26 -7.46 -10.58 -4.03
CA LEU A 26 -7.65 -9.26 -3.41
C LEU A 26 -8.65 -9.33 -2.24
N SER A 27 -9.81 -9.96 -2.46
CA SER A 27 -10.88 -10.09 -1.45
C SER A 27 -10.50 -11.00 -0.30
N SER A 28 -9.61 -11.98 -0.52
CA SER A 28 -9.10 -12.83 0.55
C SER A 28 -8.13 -12.08 1.48
N LYS A 29 -7.41 -11.08 0.95
CA LYS A 29 -6.34 -10.36 1.65
C LYS A 29 -6.76 -8.99 2.19
N SER A 30 -7.90 -8.47 1.74
CA SER A 30 -8.37 -7.13 2.10
C SER A 30 -9.88 -7.13 2.25
N ILE A 31 -10.35 -6.74 3.44
CA ILE A 31 -11.78 -6.53 3.68
C ILE A 31 -12.32 -5.36 2.86
N TYR A 32 -11.48 -4.38 2.53
CA TYR A 32 -11.84 -3.28 1.63
C TYR A 32 -12.22 -3.82 0.25
N PHE A 33 -11.35 -4.60 -0.37
CA PHE A 33 -11.64 -5.18 -1.69
C PHE A 33 -12.80 -6.18 -1.63
N LYS A 34 -12.89 -6.99 -0.56
CA LYS A 34 -14.03 -7.88 -0.34
C LYS A 34 -15.35 -7.12 -0.32
N ASN A 35 -15.43 -5.99 0.38
CA ASN A 35 -16.64 -5.19 0.49
C ASN A 35 -16.96 -4.47 -0.82
N VAL A 36 -15.96 -3.82 -1.45
CA VAL A 36 -16.13 -3.09 -2.70
C VAL A 36 -16.66 -3.99 -3.82
N PHE A 37 -16.15 -5.22 -3.90
CA PHE A 37 -16.54 -6.17 -4.95
C PHE A 37 -17.67 -7.13 -4.56
N SER A 38 -18.23 -7.01 -3.35
CA SER A 38 -19.43 -7.76 -2.95
C SER A 38 -20.72 -7.26 -3.64
N SER A 39 -20.69 -6.04 -4.18
CA SER A 39 -21.84 -5.41 -4.82
C SER A 39 -22.11 -6.00 -6.21
N ARG A 40 -23.39 -6.26 -6.53
CA ARG A 40 -23.83 -6.71 -7.87
C ARG A 40 -23.68 -5.66 -8.98
N TRP A 41 -23.32 -4.43 -8.63
CA TRP A 41 -23.29 -3.28 -9.54
C TRP A 41 -21.92 -2.94 -10.11
N VAL A 42 -20.91 -3.80 -9.88
CA VAL A 42 -19.56 -3.53 -10.40
C VAL A 42 -19.58 -3.57 -11.92
N LYS A 43 -19.22 -2.44 -12.55
CA LYS A 43 -19.14 -2.32 -14.00
C LYS A 43 -18.07 -3.28 -14.54
N LYS A 44 -18.44 -3.99 -15.60
CA LYS A 44 -17.53 -4.86 -16.36
C LYS A 44 -17.46 -4.36 -17.80
N GLU A 45 -16.25 -4.26 -18.31
CA GLU A 45 -15.95 -3.98 -19.72
C GLU A 45 -15.36 -5.26 -20.30
N ASN A 46 -16.03 -5.84 -21.30
CA ASN A 46 -15.62 -7.13 -21.90
C ASN A 46 -15.39 -8.25 -20.88
N GLY A 47 -16.18 -8.26 -19.79
CA GLY A 47 -16.06 -9.25 -18.72
C GLY A 47 -15.04 -8.92 -17.63
N ILE A 48 -14.21 -7.89 -17.81
CA ILE A 48 -13.19 -7.43 -16.85
C ILE A 48 -13.71 -6.25 -16.02
N ILE A 49 -13.47 -6.28 -14.72
CA ILE A 49 -13.80 -5.13 -13.85
C ILE A 49 -12.74 -4.04 -14.01
N ILE A 50 -13.16 -2.80 -14.18
CA ILE A 50 -12.25 -1.64 -14.14
C ILE A 50 -12.45 -0.91 -12.80
N PHE A 51 -11.38 -0.78 -12.03
CA PHE A 51 -11.39 -0.14 -10.72
C PHE A 51 -10.36 0.98 -10.64
N TYR A 52 -10.74 2.14 -10.12
CA TYR A 52 -9.88 3.32 -10.06
C TYR A 52 -9.44 3.63 -8.64
N LYS A 53 -8.16 3.95 -8.46
CA LYS A 53 -7.55 4.31 -7.18
C LYS A 53 -6.59 5.49 -7.34
N SER A 54 -7.16 6.67 -7.53
CA SER A 54 -6.40 7.87 -7.89
C SER A 54 -5.62 8.51 -6.75
N ASN A 55 -5.87 8.11 -5.51
CA ASN A 55 -5.26 8.67 -4.31
C ASN A 55 -4.09 7.86 -3.76
N ILE A 56 -3.65 6.81 -4.47
CA ILE A 56 -2.44 6.04 -4.16
C ILE A 56 -1.48 6.20 -5.33
N SER A 57 -0.19 6.34 -5.08
CA SER A 57 0.81 6.39 -6.15
C SER A 57 1.05 5.00 -6.76
N PRO A 58 1.35 4.90 -8.07
CA PRO A 58 1.67 3.63 -8.70
C PRO A 58 2.79 2.84 -8.00
N LEU A 59 3.84 3.53 -7.55
CA LEU A 59 4.98 2.91 -6.86
C LEU A 59 4.56 2.26 -5.53
N VAL A 60 3.76 2.95 -4.72
CA VAL A 60 3.24 2.43 -3.46
C VAL A 60 2.31 1.25 -3.73
N PHE A 61 1.40 1.37 -4.69
CA PHE A 61 0.49 0.29 -5.01
C PHE A 61 1.22 -0.96 -5.52
N ARG A 62 2.31 -0.80 -6.29
CA ARG A 62 3.15 -1.91 -6.74
C ARG A 62 3.73 -2.71 -5.57
N VAL A 63 4.15 -2.04 -4.50
CA VAL A 63 4.59 -2.71 -3.26
C VAL A 63 3.45 -3.50 -2.64
N LEU A 64 2.28 -2.87 -2.48
CA LEU A 64 1.12 -3.47 -1.83
C LEU A 64 0.57 -4.67 -2.61
N ILE A 65 0.45 -4.57 -3.94
CA ILE A 65 -0.03 -5.68 -4.77
C ILE A 65 0.95 -6.85 -4.76
N LYS A 66 2.27 -6.60 -4.75
CA LYS A 66 3.28 -7.66 -4.56
C LYS A 66 3.11 -8.35 -3.21
N HIS A 67 2.89 -7.57 -2.14
CA HIS A 67 2.62 -8.15 -0.81
C HIS A 67 1.35 -8.99 -0.80
N ILE A 68 0.25 -8.53 -1.41
CA ILE A 68 -1.01 -9.29 -1.48
C ILE A 68 -0.79 -10.69 -2.08
N TYR A 69 0.05 -10.80 -3.11
CA TYR A 69 0.33 -12.08 -3.78
C TYR A 69 1.38 -12.93 -3.09
N LYS A 70 2.41 -12.30 -2.50
CA LYS A 70 3.58 -13.02 -1.93
C LYS A 70 3.52 -13.19 -0.41
N GLY A 71 2.67 -12.45 0.28
CA GLY A 71 2.62 -12.36 1.75
C GLY A 71 3.81 -11.63 2.38
N ILE A 72 4.76 -11.13 1.59
CA ILE A 72 5.98 -10.49 2.08
C ILE A 72 5.97 -9.01 1.70
N LEU A 73 6.13 -8.13 2.68
CA LEU A 73 6.30 -6.71 2.45
C LEU A 73 7.78 -6.41 2.12
N SER A 74 8.06 -6.04 0.87
CA SER A 74 9.39 -5.64 0.41
C SER A 74 9.32 -4.24 -0.20
N VAL A 75 10.03 -3.28 0.39
CA VAL A 75 10.16 -1.91 -0.11
C VAL A 75 11.60 -1.71 -0.57
N GLU A 76 11.86 -2.00 -1.84
CA GLU A 76 13.21 -2.02 -2.43
C GLU A 76 13.62 -0.68 -3.06
N ASN A 77 12.68 0.21 -3.33
CA ASN A 77 12.95 1.52 -3.91
C ASN A 77 13.04 2.59 -2.81
N ASN A 78 14.20 3.25 -2.72
CA ASN A 78 14.49 4.32 -1.76
C ASN A 78 13.62 5.58 -1.96
N GLU A 79 12.99 5.74 -3.13
CA GLU A 79 12.05 6.83 -3.41
C GLU A 79 10.68 6.61 -2.77
N ILE A 80 10.37 5.38 -2.32
CA ILE A 80 9.09 5.07 -1.69
C ILE A 80 9.14 5.46 -0.21
N ASN A 81 8.35 6.47 0.16
CA ASN A 81 8.15 6.81 1.56
C ASN A 81 7.32 5.72 2.25
N LEU A 82 7.88 5.14 3.31
CA LEU A 82 7.22 4.10 4.10
C LEU A 82 5.90 4.57 4.71
N MET A 83 5.78 5.86 5.01
CA MET A 83 4.54 6.45 5.52
C MET A 83 3.42 6.40 4.47
N ASP A 84 3.74 6.59 3.19
CA ASP A 84 2.74 6.49 2.11
C ASP A 84 2.26 5.04 1.95
N VAL A 85 3.16 4.07 2.11
CA VAL A 85 2.81 2.63 2.15
C VAL A 85 1.88 2.34 3.33
N PHE A 86 2.17 2.92 4.50
CA PHE A 86 1.34 2.76 5.70
C PHE A 86 -0.07 3.34 5.52
N ILE A 87 -0.18 4.58 5.03
CA ILE A 87 -1.46 5.24 4.77
C ILE A 87 -2.29 4.44 3.75
N ALA A 88 -1.65 4.02 2.66
CA ALA A 88 -2.31 3.22 1.64
C ALA A 88 -2.73 1.83 2.15
N ALA A 89 -1.93 1.21 3.03
CA ALA A 89 -2.26 -0.06 3.66
C ALA A 89 -3.47 0.06 4.61
N ASP A 90 -3.57 1.12 5.40
CA ASP A 90 -4.76 1.37 6.23
C ASP A 90 -6.00 1.59 5.35
N GLU A 91 -5.89 2.41 4.31
CA GLU A 91 -7.02 2.68 3.42
C GLU A 91 -7.53 1.42 2.73
N LEU A 92 -6.61 0.59 2.22
CA LEU A 92 -6.93 -0.70 1.59
C LEU A 92 -7.19 -1.81 2.62
N LYS A 93 -7.18 -1.48 3.93
CA LYS A 93 -7.40 -2.42 5.03
C LYS A 93 -6.56 -3.69 4.94
N LEU A 94 -5.27 -3.51 4.63
CA LEU A 94 -4.24 -4.54 4.60
C LEU A 94 -3.63 -4.69 6.00
N LEU A 95 -4.35 -5.38 6.88
CA LEU A 95 -4.06 -5.44 8.32
C LEU A 95 -2.62 -5.90 8.63
N GLU A 96 -2.13 -6.94 7.94
CA GLU A 96 -0.78 -7.46 8.15
C GLU A 96 0.30 -6.40 7.84
N VAL A 97 0.16 -5.67 6.74
CA VAL A 97 1.08 -4.58 6.37
C VAL A 97 1.00 -3.44 7.38
N TYR A 98 -0.22 -3.03 7.75
CA TYR A 98 -0.46 -1.98 8.72
C TYR A 98 0.26 -2.28 10.04
N GLN A 99 0.04 -3.49 10.59
CA GLN A 99 0.63 -3.90 11.87
C GLN A 99 2.16 -3.99 11.80
N GLN A 100 2.71 -4.53 10.70
CA GLN A 100 4.16 -4.58 10.52
C GLN A 100 4.79 -3.19 10.53
N LEU A 101 4.18 -2.23 9.85
CA LEU A 101 4.68 -0.86 9.76
C LEU A 101 4.45 -0.07 11.04
N GLU A 102 3.30 -0.21 11.69
CA GLU A 102 3.00 0.39 12.99
C GLU A 102 4.03 0.00 14.04
N ASN A 103 4.31 -1.31 14.16
CA ASN A 103 5.34 -1.82 15.06
C ASN A 103 6.72 -1.22 14.75
N ARG A 104 7.11 -1.19 13.47
CA ARG A 104 8.39 -0.60 13.04
C ARG A 104 8.50 0.89 13.39
N PHE A 105 7.42 1.66 13.26
CA PHE A 105 7.42 3.08 13.62
C PHE A 105 7.50 3.29 15.14
N LEU A 106 6.80 2.46 15.92
CA LEU A 106 6.87 2.49 17.38
C LEU A 106 8.27 2.12 17.89
N ASP A 107 8.88 1.08 17.33
CA ASP A 107 10.24 0.66 17.69
C ASP A 107 11.25 1.77 17.41
N ASN A 108 11.14 2.44 16.26
CA ASN A 108 11.99 3.58 15.92
C ASN A 108 11.82 4.75 16.91
N LYS A 109 10.58 5.01 17.38
CA LYS A 109 10.29 6.05 18.36
C LYS A 109 10.89 5.71 19.74
N LEU A 110 10.78 4.44 20.17
CA LEU A 110 11.34 3.98 21.44
C LEU A 110 12.87 3.94 21.43
N ASN A 111 13.46 3.61 20.27
CA ASN A 111 14.92 3.57 20.08
C ASN A 111 15.52 4.95 19.79
N TRP A 112 14.72 6.02 19.77
CA TRP A 112 15.20 7.38 19.56
C TRP A 112 16.03 7.84 20.75
N LYS A 113 17.36 7.79 20.60
CA LYS A 113 18.31 8.46 21.49
C LYS A 113 18.55 9.86 20.95
N PRO A 114 18.30 10.93 21.72
CA PRO A 114 18.80 12.26 21.38
C PRO A 114 20.31 12.16 21.18
N LYS A 115 20.81 12.51 19.99
CA LYS A 115 22.25 12.79 19.84
C LYS A 115 22.57 13.91 20.82
N GLU A 116 23.57 13.68 21.66
CA GLU A 116 24.04 14.55 22.73
C GLU A 116 24.06 16.03 22.31
N ILE A 117 23.06 16.81 22.75
CA ILE A 117 23.13 18.27 22.82
C ILE A 117 23.74 18.61 24.18
N ILE A 118 25.01 18.26 24.38
CA ILE A 118 25.85 18.73 25.49
C ILE A 118 27.26 18.78 24.86
N THR A 119 27.83 19.89 24.41
CA THR A 119 28.10 21.12 25.15
C THR A 119 28.41 22.24 24.14
N ALA A 120 27.48 23.16 23.89
CA ALA A 120 27.77 24.47 23.26
C ALA A 120 27.60 25.62 24.27
N LEU A 121 27.58 25.31 25.58
CA LEU A 121 27.43 26.26 26.68
C LEU A 121 28.63 26.24 27.64
N GLN A 122 29.86 26.13 27.11
CA GLN A 122 31.09 26.34 27.88
C GLN A 122 31.99 27.43 27.29
N HIS A 123 31.41 28.35 26.51
CA HIS A 123 32.05 29.63 26.20
C HIS A 123 31.13 30.78 26.62
N ASP A 124 30.99 30.94 27.94
CA ASP A 124 30.72 32.23 28.59
C ASP A 124 31.84 32.45 29.63
#